data_AF-A0A1F9TYB6-F1
#
_entry.id   AF-A0A1F9TYB6-F1
#
_cell.length_a   1.000
_cell.length_b   1.000
_cell.length_c   1.000
_cell.angle_alpha   90.00
_cell.angle_beta   90.00
_cell.angle_gamma   90.00
#
_symmetry.space_group_name_H-M   'P 1'
#
loop_
_entity.id
_entity.type
_entity.pdbx_description
1 polymer ?
#
loop_
_entity_poly.entity_id
_entity_poly.type
_entity_poly.pdbx_seq_one_letter_code
_entity_poly.pdbx_strand_id
1 'polypeptide(L)'
;MVDFTALSSKNVNIPGTRGERVQGKDMKWTILGIPTGRPDMKEALDRAIERGSGDMLVDGVVYSKGWSVLFIGQMGYVVEGTIVNTRR
;
A
#
# COMPACT_ATOMS: atom_id res chain seq x y z
N MET A 1 7.10 5.24 10.53
CA MET A 1 7.80 6.28 9.75
C MET A 1 8.07 5.65 8.41
N VAL A 2 7.74 6.32 7.31
CA VAL A 2 7.94 5.75 5.97
C VAL A 2 8.78 6.74 5.18
N ASP A 3 9.89 6.26 4.66
CA ASP A 3 10.78 7.03 3.81
C ASP A 3 10.51 6.65 2.35
N PHE A 4 10.06 7.62 1.57
CA PHE A 4 9.81 7.42 0.15
C PHE A 4 10.98 7.96 -0.66
N THR A 5 11.46 7.17 -1.62
CA THR A 5 12.47 7.63 -2.59
C THR A 5 11.89 8.69 -3.54
N ALA A 6 10.61 8.55 -3.91
CA ALA A 6 9.88 9.52 -4.71
C ALA A 6 8.40 9.52 -4.28
N LEU A 7 7.83 10.70 -4.07
CA LEU A 7 6.42 10.88 -3.75
C LEU A 7 5.90 12.15 -4.43
N SER A 8 4.82 12.03 -5.20
CA SER A 8 4.17 13.16 -5.88
C SER A 8 2.66 13.02 -5.76
N SER A 9 1.98 14.11 -5.43
CA SER A 9 0.51 14.20 -5.48
C SER A 9 -0.02 14.70 -6.82
N LYS A 10 0.89 14.97 -7.78
CA LYS A 10 0.56 15.39 -9.14
C LYS A 10 0.75 14.24 -10.09
N ASN A 11 -0.03 14.26 -11.17
CA ASN A 11 0.18 13.33 -12.27
C ASN A 11 1.54 13.61 -12.90
N VAL A 12 2.39 12.59 -12.91
CA VAL A 12 3.75 12.66 -13.44
C VAL A 12 3.91 11.56 -14.47
N ASN A 13 4.49 11.90 -15.62
CA ASN A 13 4.81 10.91 -16.63
C ASN A 13 6.19 10.31 -16.32
N ILE A 14 6.21 9.11 -15.74
CA ILE A 14 7.44 8.39 -15.46
C ILE A 14 7.72 7.41 -16.62
N PRO A 15 8.90 7.48 -17.27
CA PRO A 15 9.28 6.53 -18.30
C PRO A 15 9.47 5.13 -17.70
N GLY A 16 9.05 4.11 -18.43
CA GLY A 16 9.14 2.71 -18.01
C GLY A 16 8.06 1.84 -18.64
N THR A 17 8.15 0.53 -18.42
CA THR A 17 7.10 -0.40 -18.85
C THR A 17 6.03 -0.45 -17.78
N ARG A 18 4.79 -0.10 -18.15
CA ARG A 18 3.63 -0.20 -17.27
C ARG A 18 3.14 -1.65 -17.22
N GLY A 19 2.93 -2.17 -16.02
CA GLY A 19 2.38 -3.48 -15.74
C GLY A 19 0.93 -3.41 -15.27
N GLU A 20 0.52 -4.43 -14.52
CA GLU A 20 -0.84 -4.51 -13.97
C GLU A 20 -1.06 -3.50 -12.82
N ARG A 21 -2.33 -3.20 -12.56
CA ARG A 21 -2.74 -2.50 -11.35
C ARG A 21 -2.81 -3.49 -10.20
N VAL A 22 -2.03 -3.23 -9.16
CA VAL A 22 -1.86 -4.12 -8.01
C VAL A 22 -2.35 -3.48 -6.73
N GLN A 23 -2.65 -4.32 -5.75
CA GLN A 23 -3.06 -3.92 -4.41
C GLN A 23 -2.21 -4.66 -3.36
N GLY A 24 -1.71 -3.91 -2.40
CA GLY A 24 -1.10 -4.41 -1.18
C GLY A 24 -1.82 -3.84 0.05
N LYS A 25 -1.84 -4.62 1.13
CA LYS A 25 -2.54 -4.26 2.35
C LYS A 25 -1.73 -4.69 3.56
N ASP A 26 -1.72 -3.84 4.58
CA ASP A 26 -1.26 -4.20 5.92
C ASP A 26 -2.36 -3.84 6.92
N MET A 27 -3.03 -4.87 7.42
CA MET A 27 -4.20 -4.75 8.28
C MET A 27 -3.92 -5.49 9.58
N LYS A 28 -4.09 -4.81 10.72
CA LYS A 28 -3.91 -5.39 12.05
C LYS A 28 -5.25 -5.58 12.71
N TRP A 29 -5.33 -6.67 13.48
CA TRP A 29 -6.53 -6.99 14.23
C TRP A 29 -6.54 -6.20 15.53
N THR A 30 -7.74 -5.94 16.02
CA THR A 30 -7.99 -5.44 17.37
C THR A 30 -8.93 -6.44 18.02
N ILE A 31 -8.49 -7.07 19.10
CA ILE A 31 -9.26 -8.08 19.83
C ILE A 31 -9.44 -7.57 21.26
N LEU A 32 -10.67 -7.47 21.74
CA LEU A 32 -11.04 -6.91 23.04
C LEU A 32 -10.49 -5.49 23.26
N GLY A 33 -10.42 -4.69 22.18
CA GLY A 33 -9.84 -3.35 22.22
C GLY A 33 -8.30 -3.30 22.23
N ILE A 34 -7.62 -4.45 22.25
CA ILE A 34 -6.16 -4.52 22.20
C ILE A 34 -5.71 -4.74 20.74
N PRO A 35 -4.98 -3.78 20.14
CA PRO A 35 -4.44 -3.96 18.79
C PRO A 35 -3.32 -5.01 18.81
N THR A 36 -3.36 -5.95 17.87
CA THR A 36 -2.33 -7.01 17.72
C THR A 36 -1.02 -6.48 17.12
N GLY A 37 -1.01 -5.22 16.69
CA GLY A 37 0.15 -4.55 16.12
C GLY A 37 -0.21 -3.17 15.60
N ARG A 38 0.79 -2.44 15.10
CA ARG A 38 0.60 -1.17 14.41
C ARG A 38 0.60 -1.42 12.89
N PRO A 39 -0.43 -1.00 12.16
CA PRO A 39 -0.41 -1.06 10.71
C PRO A 39 0.71 -0.19 10.13
N ASP A 40 1.36 -0.66 9.08
CA ASP A 40 2.44 0.04 8.39
C ASP A 40 2.12 0.23 6.90
N MET A 41 2.13 1.48 6.45
CA MET A 41 1.89 1.84 5.06
C MET A 41 3.03 1.37 4.15
N LYS A 42 4.28 1.33 4.65
CA LYS A 42 5.43 0.82 3.91
C LYS A 42 5.23 -0.66 3.57
N GLU A 43 4.80 -1.46 4.53
CA GLU A 43 4.46 -2.88 4.31
C GLU A 43 3.34 -3.04 3.28
N ALA A 44 2.31 -2.21 3.34
CA ALA A 44 1.23 -2.24 2.34
C ALA A 44 1.73 -1.89 0.93
N LEU A 45 2.63 -0.90 0.80
CA LEU A 45 3.25 -0.53 -0.48
C LEU A 45 4.20 -1.62 -0.99
N ASP A 46 5.08 -2.14 -0.15
CA ASP A 46 6.07 -3.17 -0.51
C ASP A 46 5.34 -4.42 -1.02
N ARG A 47 4.29 -4.88 -0.32
CA ARG A 47 3.44 -6.00 -0.78
C ARG A 47 2.76 -5.72 -2.11
N ALA A 48 2.38 -4.47 -2.39
CA ALA A 48 1.79 -4.11 -3.67
C ALA A 48 2.84 -4.22 -4.79
N ILE A 49 4.04 -3.66 -4.58
CA ILE A 49 5.14 -3.70 -5.55
C ILE A 49 5.60 -5.14 -5.81
N GLU A 50 5.80 -5.94 -4.74
CA GLU A 50 6.21 -7.34 -4.83
C GLU A 50 5.22 -8.18 -5.65
N ARG A 51 3.91 -7.96 -5.44
CA ARG A 51 2.86 -8.65 -6.20
C ARG A 51 2.93 -8.38 -7.70
N GLY A 52 3.39 -7.20 -8.08
CA GLY A 52 3.52 -6.77 -9.46
C GLY A 52 4.89 -6.97 -10.09
N SER A 53 5.89 -7.40 -9.31
CA SER A 53 7.29 -7.58 -9.76
C SER A 53 7.86 -6.36 -10.50
N GLY A 54 7.70 -5.16 -9.93
CA GLY A 54 8.23 -3.92 -10.52
C GLY A 54 9.00 -3.05 -9.54
N ASP A 55 9.32 -1.82 -9.95
CA ASP A 55 10.17 -0.91 -9.17
C ASP A 55 9.37 0.13 -8.39
N MET A 56 8.19 0.53 -8.90
CA MET A 56 7.35 1.56 -8.29
C MET A 56 5.89 1.45 -8.72
N LEU A 57 5.03 2.20 -8.03
CA LEU A 57 3.63 2.40 -8.41
C LEU A 57 3.40 3.83 -8.92
N VAL A 58 2.69 3.95 -10.04
CA VAL A 58 2.11 5.22 -10.53
C VAL A 58 0.59 5.17 -10.44
N ASP A 59 -0.05 6.34 -10.49
CA ASP A 59 -1.51 6.46 -10.36
C ASP A 59 -2.01 5.78 -9.07
N GLY A 60 -1.22 5.96 -8.01
CA GLY A 60 -1.35 5.29 -6.74
C GLY A 60 -2.39 5.95 -5.83
N VAL A 61 -3.15 5.14 -5.11
CA VAL A 61 -4.12 5.59 -4.11
C VAL A 61 -3.86 4.84 -2.81
N VAL A 62 -3.83 5.59 -1.71
CA VAL A 62 -3.67 5.04 -0.35
C VAL A 62 -4.98 5.22 0.40
N TYR A 63 -5.51 4.13 0.92
CA TYR A 63 -6.70 4.10 1.75
C TYR A 63 -6.32 3.74 3.18
N SER A 64 -6.86 4.50 4.15
CA SER A 64 -6.97 4.03 5.53
C SER A 64 -8.29 3.31 5.67
N LYS A 65 -8.26 2.00 5.99
CA LYS A 65 -9.47 1.19 6.18
C LYS A 65 -9.52 0.70 7.62
N GLY A 66 -10.71 0.75 8.21
CA GLY A 66 -10.96 0.23 9.54
C GLY A 66 -12.39 -0.22 9.70
N TRP A 67 -12.60 -1.32 10.41
CA TRP A 67 -13.92 -1.78 10.84
C TRP A 67 -13.81 -2.39 12.23
N SER A 68 -14.90 -2.33 12.99
CA SER A 68 -15.03 -3.01 14.27
C SER A 68 -16.46 -3.51 14.47
N VAL A 69 -16.60 -4.72 14.99
CA VAL A 69 -17.87 -5.32 15.41
C VAL A 69 -17.65 -5.96 16.78
N LEU A 70 -18.40 -5.48 17.78
CA LEU A 70 -18.27 -5.91 19.18
C LEU A 70 -16.81 -5.82 19.66
N PHE A 71 -16.21 -6.97 19.96
CA PHE A 71 -14.85 -7.10 20.50
C PHE A 71 -13.79 -7.37 19.44
N ILE A 72 -14.14 -7.47 18.16
CA ILE A 72 -13.19 -7.76 17.07
C ILE A 72 -13.26 -6.63 16.05
N GLY A 73 -12.10 -6.11 15.67
CA GLY A 73 -11.97 -5.16 14.58
C GLY A 73 -10.69 -5.37 13.80
N GLN A 74 -10.58 -4.66 12.69
CA GLN A 74 -9.39 -4.64 11.89
C GLN A 74 -9.17 -3.22 11.37
N MET A 75 -7.93 -2.74 11.41
CA MET A 75 -7.57 -1.44 10.86
C MET A 75 -6.23 -1.50 10.15
N GLY A 76 -6.02 -0.62 9.17
CA GLY A 76 -4.74 -0.49 8.51
C GLY A 76 -4.80 0.23 7.17
N TYR A 77 -3.79 -0.03 6.35
CA TYR A 77 -3.57 0.67 5.10
C TYR A 77 -3.73 -0.27 3.91
N VAL A 78 -4.34 0.25 2.85
CA VAL A 78 -4.43 -0.41 1.55
C VAL A 78 -3.82 0.53 0.52
N VAL A 79 -2.84 0.04 -0.23
CA VAL A 79 -2.16 0.77 -1.29
C VAL A 79 -2.49 0.10 -2.62
N GLU A 80 -2.96 0.90 -3.57
CA GLU A 80 -3.25 0.45 -4.93
C GLU A 80 -2.50 1.32 -5.93
N GLY A 81 -2.04 0.75 -7.03
CA GLY A 81 -1.38 1.51 -8.08
C GLY A 81 -0.99 0.66 -9.28
N THR A 82 -0.60 1.31 -10.36
CA THR A 82 -0.12 0.64 -11.58
C THR A 82 1.39 0.46 -11.49
N ILE A 83 1.86 -0.76 -11.71
CA ILE A 83 3.29 -1.07 -11.65
C ILE A 83 4.04 -0.37 -12.78
N VAL A 84 5.21 0.16 -12.48
CA VAL A 84 6.19 0.61 -13.47
C VAL A 84 7.52 -0.08 -13.22
N ASN A 85 8.07 -0.67 -14.29
CA ASN A 85 9.44 -1.17 -14.32
C ASN A 85 10.31 -0.17 -15.09
N THR A 86 11.30 0.38 -14.41
CA THR A 86 12.20 1.44 -14.89
C THR A 86 13.43 0.91 -15.59
N ARG A 87 13.79 -0.36 -15.37
CA ARG A 87 14.97 -1.01 -15.94
C ARG A 87 14.54 -2.02 -17.00
N ARG A 88 14.48 -1.57 -18.25
CA ARG A 88 14.57 -2.47 -19.42
C ARG A 88 15.98 -2.43 -19.98
#